data_AF-A0A1M5MET3-F1
#
_entry.id   AF-A0A1M5MET3-F1
#
_cell.length_a   1.000
_cell.length_b   1.000
_cell.length_c   1.000
_cell.angle_alpha   90.00
_cell.angle_beta   90.00
_cell.angle_gamma   90.00
#
_symmetry.space_group_name_H-M   'P 1'
#
loop_
_entity.id
_entity.type
_entity.pdbx_description
1 polymer ?
#
loop_
_entity_poly.entity_id
_entity_poly.type
_entity_poly.pdbx_seq_one_letter_code
_entity_poly.pdbx_strand_id
1 'polypeptide(L)' 'MVETNIFSLKENKLIWTGTTRSDYVKDVGQTVDAIMQAVVKEMRKDGSLPPK' A
#
# COMPACT_ATOMS: atom_id res chain seq x y z
N MET A 1 2.35 -14.94 4.88
CA MET A 1 2.43 -14.22 3.58
C MET A 1 1.16 -13.41 3.46
N VAL A 2 1.25 -12.09 3.30
CA VAL A 2 0.08 -11.21 3.17
C VAL A 2 0.13 -10.58 1.79
N GLU A 3 -0.94 -10.76 1.03
CA GLU A 3 -1.14 -10.09 -0.25
C GLU A 3 -2.04 -8.88 -0.04
N THR A 4 -1.63 -7.74 -0.58
CA THR A 4 -2.42 -6.50 -0.53
C THR A 4 -2.69 -6.04 -1.95
N ASN A 5 -3.97 -5.87 -2.26
CA ASN A 5 -4.47 -5.42 -3.54
C ASN A 5 -5.21 -4.09 -3.35
N ILE A 6 -4.88 -3.10 -4.16
CA ILE A 6 -5.52 -1.78 -4.14
C ILE A 6 -6.24 -1.59 -5.46
N PHE A 7 -7.57 -1.42 -5.36
CA PHE A 7 -8.46 -1.27 -6.49
C PHE A 7 -9.08 0.14 -6.49
N SER A 8 -8.96 0.84 -7.61
CA SER A 8 -9.62 2.13 -7.80
C SER A 8 -11.03 1.90 -8.34
N LEU A 9 -12.05 2.23 -7.55
CA LEU A 9 -13.44 2.18 -8.01
C LEU A 9 -13.74 3.26 -9.06
N LYS A 10 -13.06 4.42 -8.96
CA LYS A 10 -13.23 5.54 -9.90
C LYS A 10 -12.75 5.18 -11.30
N GLU A 11 -11.64 4.46 -11.39
CA GLU A 11 -11.05 4.04 -12.67
C GLU A 11 -11.40 2.60 -13.03
N ASN A 12 -12.18 1.94 -12.16
CA ASN A 12 -12.56 0.54 -12.26
C ASN A 12 -11.38 -0.38 -12.60
N LYS A 13 -10.22 -0.13 -11.98
CA LYS A 13 -8.97 -0.85 -12.29
C LYS A 13 -8.18 -1.16 -11.03
N LEU A 14 -7.50 -2.30 -11.07
CA LEU A 14 -6.48 -2.66 -10.09
C LEU A 14 -5.28 -1.72 -10.30
N ILE A 15 -4.97 -0.91 -9.29
CA ILE A 15 -3.89 0.08 -9.40
C ILE A 15 -2.59 -0.44 -8.79
N TRP A 16 -2.66 -1.41 -7.88
CA TRP A 16 -1.47 -1.97 -7.25
C TRP A 16 -1.73 -3.34 -6.62
N THR A 17 -0.73 -4.21 -6.73
CA THR A 17 -0.65 -5.50 -6.03
C THR A 17 0.73 -5.64 -5.44
N GLY A 18 0.80 -5.97 -4.15
CA GLY A 18 2.07 -6.25 -3.47
C GLY A 18 1.94 -7.40 -2.50
N THR A 19 2.92 -8.30 -2.52
CA THR A 19 3.04 -9.40 -1.57
C THR A 19 4.08 -9.04 -0.53
N THR A 20 3.67 -8.96 0.74
CA THR A 20 4.60 -8.78 1.85
C THR A 20 4.78 -10.12 2.58
N ARG A 21 6.00 -10.61 2.58
CA ARG A 21 6.40 -11.78 3.38
C ARG A 21 7.04 -11.27 4.67
N SER A 22 6.39 -11.54 5.79
CA SER A 22 6.94 -11.26 7.12
C SER A 22 7.34 -12.59 7.74
N ASP A 23 8.65 -12.85 7.82
CA ASP A 23 9.21 -14.08 8.41
C ASP A 23 9.32 -13.99 9.95
N TYR A 24 8.99 -12.82 10.52
CA TYR A 24 8.96 -12.58 11.97
C TYR A 24 7.66 -11.88 12.36
N VAL A 25 6.66 -12.68 12.76
CA VAL A 25 5.35 -12.23 13.27
C VAL A 25 5.51 -11.67 14.69
N LYS A 26 6.29 -10.60 14.87
CA LYS A 26 6.31 -9.83 16.13
C LYS A 26 5.73 -8.43 15.98
N ASP A 27 5.81 -7.82 14.80
CA ASP A 27 5.33 -6.45 14.58
C ASP A 27 4.51 -6.33 13.29
N VAL A 28 3.27 -6.81 13.36
CA VAL A 28 2.27 -6.54 12.31
C VAL A 28 2.08 -5.03 12.12
N GLY A 29 2.20 -4.23 13.19
CA GLY A 29 2.14 -2.76 13.13
C GLY A 29 3.19 -2.15 12.21
N GLN A 30 4.47 -2.55 12.34
CA GLN A 30 5.54 -2.05 11.47
C GLN A 30 5.34 -2.47 10.01
N THR A 31 4.77 -3.66 9.78
CA THR A 31 4.47 -4.14 8.43
C THR A 31 3.36 -3.29 7.79
N VAL A 32 2.32 -2.95 8.55
CA VAL A 32 1.23 -2.07 8.10
C VAL A 32 1.74 -0.66 7.84
N ASP A 33 2.57 -0.10 8.72
CA ASP A 33 3.15 1.23 8.55
C ASP A 33 4.01 1.32 7.27
N ALA A 34 4.80 0.28 6.99
CA ALA A 34 5.61 0.21 5.77
C ALA A 34 4.74 0.18 4.50
N ILE A 35 3.65 -0.58 4.50
CA ILE A 35 2.68 -0.62 3.39
C ILE A 35 2.01 0.75 3.24
N MET A 36 1.55 1.35 4.35
CA MET A 36 0.89 2.66 4.34
C MET A 36 1.80 3.75 3.77
N GLN A 37 3.09 3.76 4.16
CA GLN A 37 4.07 4.69 3.61
C GLN A 37 4.30 4.50 2.11
N ALA A 38 4.39 3.26 1.64
CA ALA A 38 4.56 2.97 0.22
C ALA A 38 3.35 3.44 -0.60
N VAL A 39 2.14 3.16 -0.12
CA VAL A 39 0.88 3.57 -0.77
C VAL A 39 0.74 5.09 -0.79
N VAL A 40 0.95 5.78 0.34
CA VAL A 40 0.87 7.25 0.41
C VAL A 40 1.89 7.92 -0.52
N LYS A 41 3.09 7.34 -0.64
CA LYS A 41 4.13 7.84 -1.55
C LYS A 41 3.69 7.75 -3.02
N GLU A 42 3.17 6.61 -3.44
CA GLU A 42 2.65 6.45 -4.80
C GLU A 42 1.42 7.32 -5.05
N MET A 43 0.50 7.42 -4.09
CA MET A 43 -0.68 8.29 -4.19
C MET A 43 -0.30 9.79 -4.34
N ARG A 44 0.74 10.25 -3.62
CA ARG A 44 1.26 11.62 -3.81
C ARG A 44 1.91 11.82 -5.19
N LYS A 45 2.63 10.82 -5.69
CA LYS A 45 3.26 10.87 -7.02
C LYS A 45 2.23 10.92 -8.15
N ASP A 46 1.13 10.20 -7.97
CA ASP A 46 -0.02 10.18 -8.89
C ASP A 46 -0.94 11.42 -8.76
N GLY A 47 -0.69 12.27 -7.76
CA GLY A 47 -1.48 13.49 -7.52
C GLY A 47 -2.84 13.25 -6.86
N SER A 48 -3.12 12.02 -6.40
CA SER A 48 -4.36 11.67 -5.69
C SER A 48 -4.39 12.14 -4.23
N LEU A 49 -3.24 12.50 -3.66
CA LEU A 49 -3.12 13.16 -2.36
C LEU A 49 -2.35 14.48 -2.50
N PRO A 50 -2.76 15.55 -1.79
CA PRO A 50 -2.03 16.81 -1.78
C PRO A 50 -0.58 16.59 -1.27
N PRO A 51 0.41 17.26 -1.87
CA PRO A 51 1.79 17.22 -1.39
C PRO A 51 1.86 17.80 0.03
N LYS A 52 2.74 17.23 0.85
CA LYS A 52 2.91 17.62 2.25
C LYS A 52 3.76 18.87 2.36
#